data_AF-A0A9P3FDM0-F1
#
_entry.id   AF-A0A9P3FDM0-F1
#
_cell.length_a   1.000
_cell.length_b   1.000
_cell.length_c   1.000
_cell.angle_alpha   90.00
_cell.angle_beta   90.00
_cell.angle_gamma   90.00
#
_symmetry.space_group_name_H-M   'P 1'
#
loop_
_entity.id
_entity.type
_entity.pdbx_description
1 polymer ?
#
loop_
_entity_poly.entity_id
_entity_poly.type
_entity_poly.pdbx_seq_one_letter_code
_entity_poly.pdbx_strand_id
1 'polypeptide(L)'
;MMIERLPRLPVSRQLPLIPICQPAFRSVAVSNAHQSRHATTSSLPKDASPRRRSVTVVNDTGAVPWKDLSIGEKAARTTQQSFNLGIVLLGIGLTGAVATVLWLEVFSTDSKTAYFNRAADRIRADPQCRKLLTGDERGSKREIEAHGEPSWSRWARNRTIASRLETDRAGVEHLHMHFYVSGKQANGTVQLHMSRRPGEDFQYQLLALDVPGEQRVYLENASAMTQAKAGKLFGINWNR
;
A
#
# COMPACT_ATOMS: atom_id res chain seq x y z
N MET A 1 -46.90 -7.26 -48.48
CA MET A 1 -47.53 -6.65 -47.28
C MET A 1 -47.19 -7.56 -46.11
N MET A 2 -46.63 -7.18 -44.97
CA MET A 2 -46.24 -5.90 -44.37
C MET A 2 -44.97 -6.17 -43.55
N ILE A 3 -43.98 -5.29 -43.68
CA ILE A 3 -42.78 -5.27 -42.85
C ILE A 3 -43.17 -4.49 -41.58
N GLU A 4 -43.38 -5.18 -40.47
CA GLU A 4 -43.56 -4.58 -39.15
C GLU A 4 -42.20 -4.07 -38.66
N ARG A 5 -42.00 -2.75 -38.76
CA ARG A 5 -40.87 -2.05 -38.14
C ARG A 5 -41.20 -1.82 -36.66
N LEU A 6 -40.49 -2.50 -35.77
CA LEU A 6 -40.46 -2.14 -34.36
C LEU A 6 -39.79 -0.77 -34.17
N PRO A 7 -40.45 0.22 -33.54
CA PRO A 7 -39.83 1.49 -33.22
C PRO A 7 -38.83 1.32 -32.06
N ARG A 8 -37.57 1.75 -32.29
CA ARG A 8 -36.56 1.89 -31.25
C ARG A 8 -36.93 3.09 -30.37
N LEU A 9 -37.30 2.85 -29.12
CA LEU A 9 -37.42 3.89 -28.11
C LEU A 9 -36.02 4.38 -27.71
N PRO A 10 -35.74 5.69 -27.71
CA PRO A 10 -34.51 6.21 -27.12
C PRO A 10 -34.64 6.16 -25.61
N VAL A 11 -34.02 5.17 -24.97
CA VAL A 11 -33.82 5.20 -23.51
C VAL A 11 -32.73 6.22 -23.22
N SER A 12 -33.14 7.49 -23.15
CA SER A 12 -32.36 8.56 -22.57
C SER A 12 -32.17 8.23 -21.08
N ARG A 13 -31.04 7.62 -20.76
CA ARG A 13 -30.58 7.43 -19.38
C ARG A 13 -30.28 8.81 -18.79
N GLN A 14 -31.29 9.45 -18.22
CA GLN A 14 -31.08 10.57 -17.31
C GLN A 14 -30.35 10.03 -16.08
N LEU A 15 -29.05 10.32 -15.99
CA LEU A 15 -28.29 10.12 -14.76
C LEU A 15 -28.88 11.05 -13.70
N PRO A 16 -29.28 10.57 -12.52
CA PRO A 16 -29.67 11.47 -11.44
C PRO A 16 -28.45 12.32 -11.09
N LEU A 17 -28.61 13.64 -11.19
CA LEU A 17 -27.64 14.61 -10.73
C LEU A 17 -27.50 14.42 -9.21
N ILE A 18 -26.44 13.75 -8.80
CA ILE A 18 -26.06 13.63 -7.39
C ILE A 18 -25.72 15.05 -6.92
N PRO A 19 -26.38 15.59 -5.89
CA PRO A 19 -25.99 16.87 -5.34
C PRO A 19 -24.57 16.71 -4.77
N ILE A 20 -23.60 17.35 -5.42
CA ILE A 20 -22.26 17.53 -4.89
C ILE A 20 -22.44 18.38 -3.63
N CYS A 21 -22.42 17.72 -2.48
CA CYS A 21 -22.40 18.38 -1.19
C CYS A 21 -21.02 19.04 -1.06
N GLN A 22 -20.92 20.27 -1.54
CA GLN A 22 -19.75 21.10 -1.29
C GLN A 22 -19.63 21.27 0.23
N PRO A 23 -18.49 20.98 0.87
CA PRO A 23 -18.28 21.40 2.23
C PRO A 23 -18.27 22.93 2.20
N ALA A 24 -19.40 23.52 2.59
CA ALA A 24 -19.43 24.91 2.98
C ALA A 24 -18.48 25.00 4.16
N PHE A 25 -17.24 25.41 3.89
CA PHE A 25 -16.36 25.98 4.89
C PHE A 25 -17.08 27.22 5.40
N ARG A 26 -17.97 27.02 6.37
CA ARG A 26 -18.39 28.09 7.26
C ARG A 26 -17.13 28.48 8.00
N SER A 27 -16.44 29.49 7.46
CA SER A 27 -15.57 30.33 8.26
C SER A 27 -16.45 30.84 9.39
N VAL A 28 -16.42 30.14 10.52
CA VAL A 28 -16.86 30.70 11.79
C VAL A 28 -15.85 31.81 12.02
N ALA A 29 -16.18 32.99 11.52
CA ALA A 29 -15.61 34.22 12.02
C ALA A 29 -15.96 34.20 13.51
N VAL A 30 -15.01 33.77 14.33
CA VAL A 30 -15.03 34.03 15.76
C VAL A 30 -14.92 35.54 15.83
N SER A 31 -16.07 36.20 15.82
CA SER A 31 -16.19 37.55 16.31
C SER A 31 -15.74 37.47 17.75
N ASN A 32 -14.50 37.85 18.00
CA ASN A 32 -14.07 38.30 19.32
C ASN A 32 -14.95 39.51 19.63
N ALA A 33 -16.14 39.25 20.15
CA ALA A 33 -16.92 40.23 20.85
C ALA A 33 -16.03 40.63 22.03
N HIS A 34 -15.29 41.71 21.86
CA HIS A 34 -14.76 42.47 22.98
C HIS A 34 -15.98 42.88 23.80
N GLN A 35 -16.32 42.06 24.79
CA GLN A 35 -17.21 42.44 25.87
C GLN A 35 -16.51 43.58 26.61
N SER A 36 -16.76 44.81 26.17
CA SER A 36 -16.54 46.01 26.96
C SER A 36 -17.47 45.92 28.17
N ARG A 37 -17.01 45.23 29.21
CA ARG A 37 -17.67 45.28 30.52
C ARG A 37 -17.51 46.70 31.03
N HIS A 38 -18.58 47.48 30.97
CA HIS A 38 -18.67 48.76 31.66
C HIS A 38 -18.43 48.52 33.15
N ALA A 39 -17.37 49.14 33.68
CA ALA A 39 -17.05 49.10 35.09
C ALA A 39 -18.07 49.96 35.85
N THR A 40 -18.94 49.34 36.63
CA THR A 40 -19.74 50.06 37.63
C THR A 40 -18.79 50.49 38.74
N THR A 41 -18.53 51.80 38.83
CA THR A 41 -17.68 52.38 39.87
C THR A 41 -18.41 52.33 41.21
N SER A 42 -18.17 51.29 42.01
CA SER A 42 -18.45 51.32 43.44
C SER A 42 -17.21 51.83 44.18
N SER A 43 -17.37 52.93 44.89
CA SER A 43 -16.36 53.56 45.72
C SER A 43 -16.05 52.69 46.95
N LEU A 44 -14.87 52.05 46.98
CA LEU A 44 -14.26 51.42 48.17
C LEU A 44 -12.72 51.57 48.11
N PRO A 45 -12.00 51.45 49.24
CA PRO A 45 -10.92 52.35 49.63
C PRO A 45 -9.63 52.23 48.82
N LYS A 46 -8.92 53.36 48.81
CA LYS A 46 -7.70 53.70 48.06
C LYS A 46 -6.45 52.97 48.57
N ASP A 47 -6.47 51.65 48.65
CA ASP A 47 -5.26 50.81 48.88
C ASP A 47 -5.34 49.39 48.31
N ALA A 48 -6.37 49.04 47.54
CA ALA A 48 -6.46 47.73 46.89
C ALA A 48 -5.88 47.78 45.47
N SER A 49 -4.59 47.46 45.32
CA SER A 49 -4.04 47.08 44.01
C SER A 49 -4.85 45.91 43.43
N PRO A 50 -5.29 45.96 42.15
CA PRO A 50 -6.13 44.91 41.59
C PRO A 50 -5.37 43.57 41.61
N ARG A 51 -5.79 42.64 42.48
CA ARG A 51 -5.19 41.32 42.62
C ARG A 51 -5.37 40.55 41.30
N ARG A 52 -4.28 40.41 40.54
CA ARG A 52 -4.21 39.62 39.30
C ARG A 52 -4.65 38.17 39.57
N ARG A 53 -5.48 37.60 38.67
CA ARG A 53 -5.88 36.18 38.73
C ARG A 53 -4.69 35.27 38.43
N SER A 54 -4.53 34.20 39.20
CA SER A 54 -3.46 33.22 38.97
C SER A 54 -3.69 32.46 37.66
N VAL A 55 -2.61 32.28 36.89
CA VAL A 55 -2.62 31.53 35.64
C VAL A 55 -2.52 30.04 35.95
N THR A 56 -3.49 29.28 35.46
CA THR A 56 -3.56 27.83 35.61
C THR A 56 -3.55 27.18 34.24
N VAL A 57 -3.37 25.86 34.20
CA VAL A 57 -3.28 25.06 32.95
C VAL A 57 -4.51 25.25 32.04
N VAL A 58 -5.66 25.65 32.59
CA VAL A 58 -6.93 25.80 31.87
C VAL A 58 -7.26 27.26 31.55
N ASN A 59 -6.75 28.21 32.34
CA ASN A 59 -7.15 29.63 32.26
C ASN A 59 -6.05 30.54 31.69
N ASP A 60 -5.02 29.98 31.06
CA ASP A 60 -3.95 30.76 30.46
C ASP A 60 -4.37 31.34 29.10
N THR A 61 -4.43 32.68 29.01
CA THR A 61 -4.79 33.42 27.79
C THR A 61 -3.57 34.03 27.09
N GLY A 62 -2.35 33.85 27.63
CA GLY A 62 -1.12 34.41 27.06
C GLY A 62 -0.88 35.90 27.31
N ALA A 63 -1.86 36.64 27.87
CA ALA A 63 -1.79 38.10 28.03
C ALA A 63 -0.72 38.58 29.04
N VAL A 64 -0.29 37.72 29.96
CA VAL A 64 0.69 38.08 31.01
C VAL A 64 2.11 37.71 30.56
N PRO A 65 3.09 38.63 30.63
CA PRO A 65 4.49 38.37 30.28
C PRO A 65 5.12 37.28 31.16
N TRP A 66 6.05 36.52 30.58
CA TRP A 66 6.74 35.41 31.26
C TRP A 66 7.48 35.82 32.55
N LYS A 67 8.00 37.04 32.58
CA LYS A 67 8.79 37.58 33.71
C LYS A 67 7.94 37.77 34.97
N ASP A 68 6.64 38.02 34.80
CA ASP A 68 5.70 38.36 35.89
C ASP A 68 4.89 37.15 36.37
N LEU A 69 5.22 35.94 35.89
CA LEU A 69 4.60 34.68 36.32
C LEU A 69 5.39 34.09 37.49
N SER A 70 4.66 33.64 38.51
CA SER A 70 5.22 32.81 39.57
C SER A 70 5.71 31.46 39.04
N ILE A 71 6.54 30.77 39.81
CA ILE A 71 7.14 29.48 39.44
C ILE A 71 6.05 28.44 39.10
N GLY A 72 4.95 28.41 39.86
CA GLY A 72 3.82 27.51 39.61
C GLY A 72 3.02 27.86 38.34
N GLU A 73 2.85 29.15 38.04
CA GLU A 73 2.16 29.59 36.82
C GLU A 73 3.00 29.37 35.55
N LYS A 74 4.34 29.49 35.65
CA LYS A 74 5.27 29.09 34.58
C LYS A 74 5.20 27.60 34.30
N ALA A 75 5.15 26.79 35.35
CA ALA A 75 4.95 25.36 35.23
C ALA A 75 3.61 25.07 34.53
N ALA A 76 2.51 25.73 34.94
CA ALA A 76 1.20 25.55 34.33
C ALA A 76 1.16 25.89 32.83
N ARG A 77 1.73 27.05 32.43
CA ARG A 77 1.85 27.45 31.02
C ARG A 77 2.73 26.48 30.22
N THR A 78 3.86 26.06 30.78
CA THR A 78 4.73 25.05 30.16
C THR A 78 4.00 23.74 29.94
N THR A 79 3.25 23.26 30.94
CA THR A 79 2.50 21.99 30.88
C THR A 79 1.45 22.01 29.76
N GLN A 80 0.73 23.12 29.59
CA GLN A 80 -0.25 23.25 28.51
C GLN A 80 0.41 23.22 27.13
N GLN A 81 1.53 23.94 26.98
CA GLN A 81 2.30 23.96 25.73
C GLN A 81 2.94 22.59 25.43
N SER A 82 3.48 21.90 26.44
CA SER A 82 4.11 20.59 26.29
C SER A 82 3.09 19.47 26.02
N PHE A 83 1.88 19.58 26.57
CA PHE A 83 0.83 18.59 26.34
C PHE A 83 0.35 18.59 24.88
N ASN A 84 0.06 19.78 24.33
CA ASN A 84 -0.32 19.92 22.93
C ASN A 84 0.81 19.46 21.99
N LEU A 85 2.06 19.83 22.29
CA LEU A 85 3.22 19.35 21.54
C LEU A 85 3.36 17.82 21.65
N GLY A 86 3.11 17.24 22.82
CA GLY A 86 3.14 15.81 23.04
C GLY A 86 2.14 15.05 22.18
N ILE A 87 0.91 15.55 22.05
CA ILE A 87 -0.12 14.96 21.17
C ILE A 87 0.32 15.04 19.69
N VAL A 88 0.88 16.18 19.27
CA VAL A 88 1.38 16.35 17.90
C VAL A 88 2.52 15.37 17.61
N LEU A 89 3.50 15.26 18.51
CA LEU A 89 4.61 14.31 18.35
C LEU A 89 4.15 12.85 18.37
N LEU A 90 3.18 12.52 19.21
CA LEU A 90 2.56 11.18 19.22
C LEU A 90 1.89 10.88 17.88
N GLY A 91 1.13 11.84 17.33
CA GLY A 91 0.52 11.72 16.01
C GLY A 91 1.55 11.49 14.91
N ILE A 92 2.61 12.28 14.89
CA ILE A 92 3.72 12.13 13.93
C ILE A 92 4.38 10.75 14.08
N GLY A 93 4.62 10.29 15.30
CA GLY A 93 5.19 8.97 15.57
C GLY A 93 4.32 7.83 15.03
N LEU A 94 3.01 7.88 15.29
CA LEU A 94 2.06 6.88 14.80
C LEU A 94 1.95 6.89 13.26
N THR A 95 1.86 8.08 12.65
CA THR A 95 1.83 8.20 11.19
C THR A 95 3.14 7.71 10.56
N GLY A 96 4.29 8.04 11.16
CA GLY A 96 5.59 7.54 10.73
C GLY A 96 5.68 6.03 10.78
N ALA A 97 5.20 5.39 11.86
CA ALA A 97 5.18 3.94 11.99
C ALA A 97 4.32 3.24 10.93
N VAL A 98 3.15 3.80 10.57
CA VAL A 98 2.33 3.25 9.48
C VAL A 98 3.03 3.44 8.13
N ALA A 99 3.63 4.60 7.90
CA ALA A 99 4.35 4.89 6.67
C ALA A 99 5.56 3.95 6.46
N THR A 100 6.30 3.62 7.53
CA THR A 100 7.44 2.69 7.43
C THR A 100 7.01 1.28 7.07
N VAL A 101 5.92 0.76 7.68
CA VAL A 101 5.38 -0.55 7.33
C VAL A 101 4.94 -0.60 5.86
N LEU A 102 4.22 0.42 5.39
CA LEU A 102 3.80 0.51 3.99
C LEU A 102 5.00 0.57 3.03
N TRP A 103 6.06 1.29 3.41
CA TRP A 103 7.27 1.36 2.60
C TRP A 103 7.96 0.01 2.47
N LEU A 104 8.13 -0.71 3.57
CA LEU A 104 8.82 -2.00 3.59
C LEU A 104 8.03 -3.11 2.89
N GLU A 105 6.71 -3.12 3.02
CA GLU A 105 5.87 -4.20 2.47
C GLU A 105 5.39 -3.95 1.04
N VAL A 106 5.02 -2.71 0.70
CA VAL A 106 4.31 -2.41 -0.56
C VAL A 106 5.22 -1.76 -1.59
N PHE A 107 6.00 -0.75 -1.16
CA PHE A 107 6.82 0.05 -2.08
C PHE A 107 8.24 -0.50 -2.25
N SER A 108 8.67 -1.39 -1.34
CA SER A 108 9.96 -2.05 -1.47
C SER A 108 10.04 -2.86 -2.76
N THR A 109 11.16 -2.72 -3.45
CA THR A 109 11.53 -3.53 -4.61
C THR A 109 11.67 -5.01 -4.27
N ASP A 110 11.86 -5.33 -2.98
CA ASP A 110 12.01 -6.66 -2.42
C ASP A 110 10.69 -7.22 -1.87
N SER A 111 9.55 -6.60 -2.18
CA SER A 111 8.24 -7.09 -1.78
C SER A 111 7.76 -8.28 -2.62
N LYS A 112 6.90 -9.12 -2.03
CA LYS A 112 6.26 -10.27 -2.71
C LYS A 112 5.51 -9.83 -3.98
N THR A 113 4.81 -8.70 -3.92
CA THR A 113 4.06 -8.15 -5.05
C THR A 113 4.98 -7.64 -6.15
N ALA A 114 6.14 -7.05 -5.80
CA ALA A 114 7.15 -6.67 -6.79
C ALA A 114 7.70 -7.90 -7.53
N TYR A 115 8.02 -9.00 -6.84
CA TYR A 115 8.46 -10.24 -7.47
C TYR A 115 7.39 -10.86 -8.37
N PHE A 116 6.14 -10.87 -7.94
CA PHE A 116 5.00 -11.30 -8.75
C PHE A 116 4.89 -10.48 -10.05
N ASN A 117 4.91 -9.14 -9.96
CA ASN A 117 4.79 -8.27 -11.12
C ASN A 117 5.95 -8.49 -12.11
N ARG A 118 7.20 -8.56 -11.60
CA ARG A 118 8.38 -8.83 -12.43
C ARG A 118 8.29 -10.18 -13.13
N ALA A 119 7.85 -11.23 -12.42
CA ALA A 119 7.67 -12.56 -13.00
C ALA A 119 6.56 -12.58 -14.06
N ALA A 120 5.41 -11.97 -13.78
CA ALA A 120 4.32 -11.84 -14.73
C ALA A 120 4.75 -11.06 -15.99
N ASP A 121 5.53 -9.99 -15.84
CA ASP A 121 6.02 -9.21 -16.98
C ASP A 121 7.06 -9.97 -17.81
N ARG A 122 7.89 -10.82 -17.19
CA ARG A 122 8.77 -11.75 -17.92
C ARG A 122 7.98 -12.77 -18.74
N ILE A 123 6.95 -13.38 -18.14
CA ILE A 123 6.06 -14.32 -18.85
C ILE A 123 5.35 -13.62 -20.02
N ARG A 124 4.89 -12.37 -19.83
CA ARG A 124 4.31 -11.55 -20.90
C ARG A 124 5.31 -11.08 -21.94
N ALA A 125 6.62 -11.09 -21.66
CA ALA A 125 7.64 -10.68 -22.61
C ALA A 125 8.08 -11.84 -23.50
N ASP A 126 8.05 -13.07 -22.97
CA ASP A 126 8.51 -14.26 -23.67
C ASP A 126 7.57 -14.64 -24.85
N PRO A 127 8.11 -14.84 -26.08
CA PRO A 127 7.30 -15.17 -27.24
C PRO A 127 6.70 -16.58 -27.18
N GLN A 128 7.37 -17.56 -26.54
CA GLN A 128 6.84 -18.92 -26.43
C GLN A 128 5.65 -18.95 -25.49
N CYS A 129 5.73 -18.29 -24.33
CA CYS A 129 4.61 -18.15 -23.41
C CYS A 129 3.41 -17.44 -24.06
N ARG A 130 3.66 -16.35 -24.81
CA ARG A 130 2.59 -15.62 -25.53
C ARG A 130 1.90 -16.49 -26.57
N LYS A 131 2.68 -17.27 -27.34
CA LYS A 131 2.12 -18.21 -28.30
C LYS A 131 1.19 -19.22 -27.65
N LEU A 132 1.59 -19.80 -26.52
CA LEU A 132 0.77 -20.80 -25.81
C LEU A 132 -0.50 -20.20 -25.19
N LEU A 133 -0.40 -19.00 -24.63
CA LEU A 133 -1.51 -18.37 -23.90
C LEU A 133 -2.50 -17.65 -24.82
N THR A 134 -2.01 -17.01 -25.87
CA THR A 134 -2.81 -16.18 -26.78
C THR A 134 -3.08 -16.84 -28.13
N GLY A 135 -2.26 -17.81 -28.55
CA GLY A 135 -2.30 -18.45 -29.87
C GLY A 135 -1.52 -17.73 -30.96
N ASP A 136 -0.94 -16.58 -30.65
CA ASP A 136 -0.13 -15.78 -31.56
C ASP A 136 1.15 -15.31 -30.87
N GLU A 137 2.29 -15.53 -31.52
CA GLU A 137 3.61 -15.05 -31.08
C GLU A 137 3.68 -13.51 -31.03
N ARG A 138 2.85 -12.82 -31.83
CA ARG A 138 2.72 -11.35 -31.84
C ARG A 138 1.56 -10.81 -30.99
N GLY A 139 0.87 -11.66 -30.24
CA GLY A 139 -0.25 -11.29 -29.36
C GLY A 139 0.11 -10.19 -28.35
N SER A 140 -0.84 -9.31 -28.03
CA SER A 140 -0.60 -8.17 -27.14
C SER A 140 -0.38 -8.63 -25.69
N LYS A 141 0.59 -8.02 -24.99
CA LYS A 141 0.84 -8.31 -23.55
C LYS A 141 -0.39 -8.13 -22.66
N ARG A 142 -1.32 -7.28 -23.09
CA ARG A 142 -2.57 -6.95 -22.35
C ARG A 142 -3.60 -8.08 -22.39
N GLU A 143 -3.46 -9.03 -23.31
CA GLU A 143 -4.35 -10.19 -23.42
C GLU A 143 -4.02 -11.29 -22.40
N ILE A 144 -2.95 -11.11 -21.62
CA ILE A 144 -2.46 -12.05 -20.63
C ILE A 144 -2.66 -11.46 -19.23
N GLU A 145 -3.66 -11.99 -18.53
CA GLU A 145 -3.97 -11.63 -17.15
C GLU A 145 -3.25 -12.54 -16.17
N ALA A 146 -2.62 -11.98 -15.14
CA ALA A 146 -1.96 -12.74 -14.07
C ALA A 146 -2.68 -12.47 -12.76
N HIS A 147 -2.95 -13.52 -11.99
CA HIS A 147 -3.72 -13.42 -10.76
C HIS A 147 -3.33 -14.50 -9.74
N GLY A 148 -3.57 -14.23 -8.46
CA GLY A 148 -3.31 -15.16 -7.36
C GLY A 148 -4.32 -16.32 -7.29
N GLU A 149 -4.26 -17.06 -6.18
CA GLU A 149 -5.16 -18.18 -5.92
C GLU A 149 -6.63 -17.74 -5.84
N PRO A 150 -7.55 -18.54 -6.41
CA PRO A 150 -8.98 -18.30 -6.24
C PRO A 150 -9.40 -18.56 -4.78
N SER A 151 -10.24 -17.69 -4.23
CA SER A 151 -10.87 -17.96 -2.94
C SER A 151 -12.01 -18.97 -3.08
N TRP A 152 -12.16 -19.86 -2.08
CA TRP A 152 -13.31 -20.75 -1.95
C TRP A 152 -14.65 -19.99 -1.80
N SER A 153 -14.62 -18.79 -1.22
CA SER A 153 -15.84 -18.01 -1.00
C SER A 153 -16.29 -17.29 -2.27
N ARG A 154 -17.54 -17.52 -2.68
CA ARG A 154 -18.16 -16.85 -3.84
C ARG A 154 -18.25 -15.31 -3.67
N TRP A 155 -18.19 -14.81 -2.44
CA TRP A 155 -18.19 -13.37 -2.15
C TRP A 155 -16.80 -12.76 -2.14
N ALA A 156 -15.76 -13.57 -1.90
CA ALA A 156 -14.38 -13.10 -1.91
C ALA A 156 -13.84 -13.12 -3.35
N ARG A 157 -13.88 -11.95 -4.00
CA ARG A 157 -13.28 -11.75 -5.33
C ARG A 157 -11.78 -11.46 -5.28
N ASN A 158 -11.21 -11.26 -4.09
CA ASN A 158 -9.78 -11.02 -3.94
C ASN A 158 -8.99 -12.32 -4.17
N ARG A 159 -7.97 -12.25 -5.02
CA ARG A 159 -7.07 -13.36 -5.34
C ARG A 159 -5.72 -13.10 -4.68
N THR A 160 -5.42 -13.84 -3.61
CA THR A 160 -4.17 -13.68 -2.87
C THR A 160 -3.02 -14.37 -3.60
N ILE A 161 -1.87 -13.73 -3.68
CA ILE A 161 -0.66 -14.34 -4.25
C ILE A 161 -0.08 -15.32 -3.23
N ALA A 162 -0.18 -16.61 -3.52
CA ALA A 162 0.39 -17.64 -2.67
C ALA A 162 1.92 -17.60 -2.73
N SER A 163 2.53 -17.26 -1.60
CA SER A 163 3.97 -17.15 -1.46
C SER A 163 4.42 -17.73 -0.13
N ARG A 164 5.55 -18.44 -0.15
CA ARG A 164 6.19 -19.04 1.00
C ARG A 164 7.65 -18.63 1.01
N LEU A 165 8.08 -18.04 2.12
CA LEU A 165 9.48 -17.69 2.35
C LEU A 165 10.03 -18.68 3.37
N GLU A 166 11.11 -19.37 3.01
CA GLU A 166 11.78 -20.34 3.86
C GLU A 166 13.26 -19.98 3.96
N THR A 167 13.85 -20.13 5.13
CA THR A 167 15.29 -19.90 5.33
C THR A 167 15.95 -21.24 5.62
N ASP A 168 16.93 -21.60 4.80
CA ASP A 168 17.71 -22.83 4.99
C ASP A 168 18.71 -22.67 6.16
N ARG A 169 19.25 -23.80 6.64
CA ARG A 169 20.28 -23.84 7.70
C ARG A 169 21.54 -23.07 7.34
N ALA A 170 21.85 -22.97 6.05
CA ALA A 170 22.96 -22.18 5.53
C ALA A 170 22.68 -20.66 5.50
N GLY A 171 21.50 -20.21 5.95
CA GLY A 171 21.09 -18.81 5.92
C GLY A 171 20.64 -18.32 4.54
N VAL A 172 20.40 -19.23 3.59
CA VAL A 172 19.88 -18.90 2.26
C VAL A 172 18.36 -18.82 2.35
N GLU A 173 17.80 -17.70 1.92
CA GLU A 173 16.36 -17.52 1.84
C GLU A 173 15.83 -18.03 0.50
N HIS A 174 14.72 -18.75 0.55
CA HIS A 174 14.02 -19.32 -0.60
C HIS A 174 12.61 -18.75 -0.65
N LEU A 175 12.31 -18.07 -1.76
CA LEU A 175 10.97 -17.58 -2.05
C LEU A 175 10.33 -18.52 -3.06
N HIS A 176 9.33 -19.26 -2.61
CA HIS A 176 8.44 -20.04 -3.46
C HIS A 176 7.15 -19.26 -3.69
N MET A 177 6.75 -19.13 -4.94
CA MET A 177 5.51 -18.46 -5.31
C MET A 177 4.89 -19.18 -6.49
N HIS A 178 3.57 -19.24 -6.49
CA HIS A 178 2.84 -19.69 -7.66
C HIS A 178 1.62 -18.81 -7.87
N PHE A 179 1.27 -18.65 -9.13
CA PHE A 179 0.13 -17.85 -9.53
C PHE A 179 -0.41 -18.33 -10.87
N TYR A 180 -1.62 -17.90 -11.20
CA TYR A 180 -2.31 -18.32 -12.40
C TYR A 180 -2.25 -17.23 -13.46
N VAL A 181 -2.15 -17.66 -14.71
CA VAL A 181 -2.12 -16.80 -15.88
C VAL A 181 -3.25 -17.23 -16.81
N SER A 182 -4.04 -16.26 -17.27
CA SER A 182 -5.12 -16.48 -18.22
C SER A 182 -4.81 -15.72 -19.50
N GLY A 183 -4.83 -16.44 -20.61
CA GLY A 183 -4.80 -15.89 -21.95
C GLY A 183 -6.07 -16.22 -22.71
N LYS A 184 -6.21 -15.64 -23.90
CA LYS A 184 -7.36 -15.84 -24.79
C LYS A 184 -7.57 -17.30 -25.18
N GLN A 185 -6.49 -18.07 -25.36
CA GLN A 185 -6.55 -19.46 -25.81
C GLN A 185 -6.43 -20.44 -24.65
N ALA A 186 -5.50 -20.20 -23.73
CA ALA A 186 -5.19 -21.14 -22.66
C ALA A 186 -4.97 -20.43 -21.32
N ASN A 187 -5.22 -21.19 -20.26
CA ASN A 187 -4.88 -20.80 -18.89
C ASN A 187 -3.74 -21.69 -18.40
N GLY A 188 -2.85 -21.12 -17.61
CA GLY A 188 -1.71 -21.84 -17.05
C GLY A 188 -1.39 -21.43 -15.62
N THR A 189 -0.49 -22.18 -15.02
CA THR A 189 0.05 -21.93 -13.69
C THR A 189 1.54 -21.61 -13.84
N VAL A 190 1.98 -20.52 -13.21
CA VAL A 190 3.39 -20.17 -13.15
C VAL A 190 3.95 -20.61 -11.81
N GLN A 191 5.07 -21.31 -11.86
CA GLN A 191 5.84 -21.72 -10.70
C GLN A 191 7.13 -20.90 -10.64
N LEU A 192 7.36 -20.25 -9.49
CA LEU A 192 8.49 -19.39 -9.24
C LEU A 192 9.23 -19.89 -8.00
N HIS A 193 10.54 -20.04 -8.14
CA HIS A 193 11.47 -20.27 -7.05
C HIS A 193 12.64 -19.32 -7.20
N MET A 194 12.83 -18.48 -6.20
CA MET A 194 13.99 -17.63 -6.07
C MET A 194 14.78 -18.00 -4.82
N SER A 195 16.07 -17.72 -4.86
CA SER A 195 16.92 -17.80 -3.67
C SER A 195 17.75 -16.54 -3.48
N ARG A 196 18.01 -16.21 -2.24
CA ARG A 196 18.85 -15.09 -1.82
C ARG A 196 19.86 -15.57 -0.81
N ARG A 197 21.13 -15.25 -1.04
CA ARG A 197 22.19 -15.38 -0.04
C ARG A 197 22.21 -14.14 0.85
N PRO A 198 22.69 -14.25 2.10
CA PRO A 198 22.79 -13.09 2.98
C PRO A 198 23.68 -12.01 2.33
N GLY A 199 23.12 -10.82 2.11
CA GLY A 199 23.81 -9.70 1.47
C GLY A 199 23.71 -9.64 -0.07
N GLU A 200 23.11 -10.63 -0.72
CA GLU A 200 22.81 -10.62 -2.16
C GLU A 200 21.33 -10.30 -2.41
N ASP A 201 20.96 -10.09 -3.68
CA ASP A 201 19.56 -9.96 -4.11
C ASP A 201 18.95 -11.32 -4.47
N PHE A 202 17.62 -11.40 -4.54
CA PHE A 202 16.94 -12.62 -4.98
C PHE A 202 17.24 -12.95 -6.44
N GLN A 203 17.72 -14.17 -6.68
CA GLN A 203 18.01 -14.71 -8.00
C GLN A 203 17.00 -15.78 -8.36
N TYR A 204 16.58 -15.82 -9.63
CA TYR A 204 15.69 -16.86 -10.15
C TYR A 204 16.43 -18.20 -10.20
N GLN A 205 15.93 -19.19 -9.46
CA GLN A 205 16.35 -20.58 -9.63
C GLN A 205 15.46 -21.30 -10.65
N LEU A 206 14.16 -21.04 -10.56
CA LEU A 206 13.15 -21.59 -11.45
C LEU A 206 12.10 -20.52 -11.78
N LEU A 207 11.81 -20.35 -13.06
CA LEU A 207 10.62 -19.68 -13.55
C LEU A 207 10.05 -20.53 -14.68
N ALA A 208 8.90 -21.15 -14.43
CA ALA A 208 8.27 -22.05 -15.39
C ALA A 208 6.78 -21.78 -15.55
N LEU A 209 6.29 -21.91 -16.77
CA LEU A 209 4.87 -21.85 -17.12
C LEU A 209 4.36 -23.25 -17.44
N ASP A 210 3.31 -23.66 -16.74
CA ASP A 210 2.57 -24.90 -16.97
C ASP A 210 1.24 -24.59 -17.63
N VAL A 211 1.08 -25.02 -18.87
CA VAL A 211 -0.20 -24.99 -19.57
C VAL A 211 -0.71 -26.42 -19.70
N PRO A 212 -1.95 -26.74 -19.26
CA PRO A 212 -2.51 -28.07 -19.40
C PRO A 212 -2.51 -28.53 -20.86
N GLY A 213 -1.95 -29.72 -21.13
CA GLY A 213 -1.89 -30.30 -22.47
C GLY A 213 -0.65 -29.93 -23.29
N GLU A 214 0.16 -28.98 -22.81
CA GLU A 214 1.41 -28.55 -23.46
C GLU A 214 2.63 -28.89 -22.58
N GLN A 215 3.81 -28.91 -23.19
CA GLN A 215 5.04 -29.12 -22.43
C GLN A 215 5.34 -27.89 -21.56
N ARG A 216 5.73 -28.12 -20.29
CA ARG A 216 6.18 -27.07 -19.36
C ARG A 216 7.28 -26.22 -20.02
N VAL A 217 7.05 -24.91 -20.09
CA VAL A 217 8.02 -23.94 -20.62
C VAL A 217 8.87 -23.42 -19.47
N TYR A 218 10.19 -23.54 -19.58
CA TYR A 218 11.14 -23.02 -18.62
C TYR A 218 11.76 -21.72 -19.14
N LEU A 219 11.55 -20.62 -18.43
CA LEU A 219 12.18 -19.33 -18.73
C LEU A 219 13.54 -19.23 -18.03
N GLU A 220 13.60 -19.70 -16.78
CA GLU A 220 14.82 -19.75 -15.98
C GLU A 220 14.89 -21.12 -15.30
N ASN A 221 16.03 -21.80 -15.39
CA ASN A 221 16.24 -23.12 -14.78
C ASN A 221 17.73 -23.32 -14.41
N ALA A 222 18.13 -22.72 -13.29
CA ALA A 222 19.51 -22.76 -12.82
C ALA A 222 19.95 -24.17 -12.38
N SER A 223 19.02 -24.96 -11.83
CA SER A 223 19.29 -26.32 -11.35
C SER A 223 19.54 -27.30 -12.48
N ALA A 224 18.76 -27.25 -13.57
CA ALA A 224 19.02 -28.09 -14.75
C ALA A 224 20.35 -27.75 -15.42
N MET A 225 20.72 -26.46 -15.53
CA MET A 225 22.02 -26.08 -16.07
C MET A 225 23.20 -26.60 -15.23
N THR A 226 23.04 -26.60 -13.90
CA THR A 226 24.07 -27.12 -12.98
C THR A 226 24.24 -28.63 -13.15
N GLN A 227 23.14 -29.38 -13.22
CA GLN A 227 23.16 -30.84 -13.42
C GLN A 227 23.74 -31.23 -14.79
N ALA A 228 23.40 -30.50 -15.86
CA ALA A 228 23.96 -30.75 -17.19
C ALA A 228 25.49 -30.59 -17.24
N LYS A 229 26.05 -29.67 -16.45
CA LYS A 229 27.51 -29.50 -16.31
C LYS A 229 28.13 -30.63 -15.48
N ALA A 230 27.47 -31.06 -14.41
CA ALA A 230 27.94 -32.16 -13.56
C ALA A 230 27.93 -33.51 -14.29
N GLY A 231 26.93 -33.79 -15.12
CA GLY A 231 26.85 -35.01 -15.92
C GLY A 231 27.92 -35.14 -17.01
N LYS A 232 28.68 -34.08 -17.29
CA LYS A 232 29.71 -33.99 -18.34
C LYS A 232 31.11 -33.75 -17.76
N LEU A 233 31.42 -34.34 -16.62
CA LEU A 233 32.78 -34.31 -16.06
C LEU A 233 33.64 -35.38 -16.76
N PHE A 234 34.72 -34.92 -17.41
CA PHE A 234 35.75 -35.74 -18.11
C PHE A 234 35.35 -36.40 -19.44
N GLY A 235 34.45 -35.78 -20.22
CA GLY A 235 34.07 -36.31 -21.54
C GLY A 235 33.20 -37.58 -21.49
N ILE A 236 32.86 -38.04 -20.30
CA ILE A 236 31.98 -39.17 -20.04
C ILE A 236 30.61 -38.60 -19.62
N ASN A 237 29.54 -39.01 -20.31
CA ASN A 237 28.17 -38.68 -19.93
C ASN A 237 27.63 -39.78 -19.01
N TRP A 238 27.40 -39.45 -17.74
CA TRP A 238 26.92 -40.40 -16.73
C TRP A 238 25.39 -40.60 -16.73
N ASN A 239 24.68 -39.93 -17.64
CA ASN A 239 23.22 -39.81 -17.62
C ASN A 239 22.50 -40.69 -18.66
N ARG A 240 22.97 -41.94 -18.87
CA ARG A 240 22.41 -42.88 -19.86
C ARG A 240 21.45 -43.88 -19.23
#